data_AF-A0A1Q3FRS8-F1
#
_entry.id   AF-A0A1Q3FRS8-F1
#
_cell.length_a   1.000
_cell.length_b   1.000
_cell.length_c   1.000
_cell.angle_alpha   90.00
_cell.angle_beta   90.00
_cell.angle_gamma   90.00
#
_symmetry.space_group_name_H-M   'P 1'
#
loop_
_entity.id
_entity.type
_entity.pdbx_description
1 polymer ?
#
loop_
_entity_poly.entity_id
_entity_poly.type
_entity_poly.pdbx_seq_one_letter_code
_entity_poly.pdbx_strand_id
1 'polypeptide(L)'
;MVSQGMFRLLGYIYSIIAAIGSTIQAGSCLVKSAVDERDSSSSIGFLVAISWVIFSIILFVGIKTDNVSYLEAHRIFLFVATTVNLMYVILACTSVKGSVVQWNVEMTLTFLLMVTVVLSIFGFVLWVLNGLIKYVTNDLDNDI
;
A
#
# COMPACT_ATOMS: atom_id res chain seq x y z
N MET A 1 -18.66 -10.11 16.57
CA MET A 1 -18.54 -8.66 16.28
C MET A 1 -17.14 -8.24 16.70
N VAL A 2 -16.30 -7.80 15.76
CA VAL A 2 -14.99 -7.23 16.10
C VAL A 2 -15.24 -5.89 16.78
N SER A 3 -14.64 -5.68 17.96
CA SER A 3 -14.83 -4.43 18.73
C SER A 3 -14.39 -3.23 17.90
N GLN A 4 -15.15 -2.14 17.92
CA GLN A 4 -14.86 -0.90 17.19
C GLN A 4 -13.46 -0.35 17.53
N GLY A 5 -13.03 -0.46 18.79
CA GLY A 5 -11.66 -0.07 19.20
C GLY A 5 -10.56 -0.91 18.55
N MET A 6 -10.85 -2.14 18.13
CA MET A 6 -9.89 -3.02 17.46
C MET A 6 -9.57 -2.55 16.04
N PHE A 7 -10.53 -1.98 15.30
CA PHE A 7 -10.29 -1.40 13.98
C PHE A 7 -9.41 -0.15 14.06
N ARG A 8 -9.61 0.69 15.08
CA ARG A 8 -8.78 1.88 15.33
C ARG A 8 -7.32 1.48 15.58
N LEU A 9 -7.11 0.47 16.45
CA LEU A 9 -5.78 -0.05 16.76
C LEU A 9 -5.11 -0.70 15.53
N LEU A 10 -5.84 -1.50 14.76
CA LEU A 10 -5.33 -2.10 13.52
C LEU A 10 -4.95 -1.04 12.48
N GLY A 11 -5.75 0.03 12.34
CA GLY A 11 -5.43 1.16 11.45
C GLY A 11 -4.16 1.90 11.88
N TYR A 12 -3.99 2.15 13.18
CA TYR A 12 -2.75 2.76 13.70
C TYR A 12 -1.53 1.88 13.43
N ILE A 13 -1.62 0.58 13.75
CA ILE A 13 -0.53 -0.38 13.49
C ILE A 13 -0.18 -0.37 12.01
N TYR A 14 -1.18 -0.42 11.12
CA TYR A 14 -0.97 -0.37 9.69
C TYR A 14 -0.27 0.94 9.26
N SER A 15 -0.72 2.09 9.75
CA SER A 15 -0.11 3.38 9.42
C SER A 15 1.37 3.47 9.83
N ILE A 16 1.72 2.92 11.00
CA ILE A 16 3.09 2.90 11.51
C ILE A 16 3.96 1.96 10.67
N ILE A 17 3.48 0.75 10.41
CA ILE A 17 4.22 -0.23 9.58
C ILE A 17 4.43 0.31 8.17
N ALA A 18 3.40 0.91 7.57
CA ALA A 18 3.48 1.50 6.25
C ALA A 18 4.48 2.67 6.20
N ALA A 19 4.48 3.55 7.21
CA ALA A 19 5.43 4.65 7.29
C ALA A 19 6.88 4.16 7.45
N ILE A 20 7.13 3.18 8.32
CA ILE A 20 8.47 2.59 8.53
C ILE A 20 8.96 1.92 7.25
N GLY A 21 8.12 1.06 6.64
CA GLY A 21 8.48 0.35 5.40
C GLY A 21 8.81 1.31 4.26
N SER A 22 8.03 2.38 4.12
CA SER A 22 8.24 3.40 3.09
C SER A 22 9.50 4.21 3.35
N THR A 23 9.84 4.49 4.61
CA THR A 23 11.08 5.20 4.96
C THR A 23 12.32 4.36 4.65
N ILE A 24 12.28 3.06 4.96
CA ILE A 24 13.34 2.11 4.62
C ILE A 24 13.51 2.01 3.09
N GLN A 25 12.40 1.98 2.35
CA GLN A 25 12.41 1.95 0.89
C GLN A 25 12.98 3.25 0.31
N ALA A 26 12.59 4.41 0.83
CA ALA A 26 13.15 5.70 0.43
C ALA A 26 14.67 5.75 0.65
N GLY A 27 15.15 5.29 1.81
CA GLY A 27 16.58 5.18 2.10
C GLY A 27 17.32 4.26 1.13
N SER A 28 16.72 3.12 0.79
CA SER A 28 17.29 2.17 -0.18
C SER A 28 17.38 2.76 -1.60
N CYS A 29 16.37 3.53 -2.02
CA CYS A 29 16.40 4.26 -3.30
C CYS A 29 17.48 5.35 -3.32
N LEU A 30 17.66 6.11 -2.23
CA LEU A 30 18.72 7.11 -2.14
C LEU A 30 20.11 6.48 -2.25
N VAL A 31 20.36 5.37 -1.56
CA VAL A 31 21.64 4.65 -1.64
C VAL A 31 21.89 4.12 -3.05
N LYS A 32 20.87 3.54 -3.71
CA LYS A 32 21.00 3.07 -5.09
C LYS A 32 21.26 4.21 -6.08
N SER A 33 20.57 5.34 -5.92
CA SER A 33 20.76 6.52 -6.79
C SER A 33 22.14 7.15 -6.65
N ALA A 34 22.78 7.03 -5.49
CA ALA A 34 24.15 7.51 -5.28
C ALA A 34 25.22 6.60 -5.89
N VAL A 35 24.87 5.33 -6.15
CA VAL A 35 25.77 4.32 -6.73
C VAL A 35 25.61 4.25 -8.25
N ASP A 36 24.40 4.42 -8.77
CA ASP A 36 24.07 4.37 -10.20
C ASP A 36 23.36 5.68 -10.63
N GLU A 37 24.13 6.66 -11.12
CA GLU A 37 23.64 8.01 -11.50
C GLU A 37 22.67 8.03 -12.69
N ARG A 38 22.52 6.93 -13.45
CA ARG A 38 21.65 6.86 -14.65
C ARG A 38 20.36 6.06 -14.45
N ASP A 39 20.10 5.53 -13.25
CA ASP A 39 18.96 4.65 -13.04
C ASP A 39 17.69 5.45 -12.70
N SER A 40 16.94 5.84 -13.74
CA SER A 40 15.66 6.54 -13.61
C SER A 40 14.62 5.76 -12.78
N SER A 41 14.79 4.44 -12.65
CA SER A 41 13.92 3.60 -11.82
C SER A 41 14.04 3.95 -10.33
N SER A 42 15.23 4.40 -9.89
CA SER A 42 15.49 4.75 -8.49
C SER A 42 14.76 6.02 -8.07
N SER A 43 14.72 7.04 -8.94
CA SER A 43 13.99 8.29 -8.69
C SER A 43 12.48 8.09 -8.61
N ILE A 44 11.91 7.21 -9.46
CA ILE A 44 10.49 6.85 -9.41
C ILE A 44 10.18 6.12 -8.11
N GLY A 45 11.03 5.16 -7.70
CA GLY A 45 10.89 4.45 -6.43
C GLY A 45 10.91 5.37 -5.21
N PHE A 46 11.74 6.41 -5.24
CA PHE A 46 11.80 7.42 -4.18
C PHE A 46 10.52 8.26 -4.09
N LEU A 47 9.98 8.73 -5.22
CA LEU A 47 8.71 9.48 -5.25
C LEU A 47 7.54 8.62 -4.74
N VAL A 48 7.50 7.35 -5.16
CA VAL A 48 6.51 6.39 -4.66
C VAL A 48 6.64 6.22 -3.15
N ALA A 49 7.85 6.05 -2.61
CA ALA A 49 8.08 5.91 -1.18
C ALA A 49 7.63 7.15 -0.38
N ILE A 50 7.93 8.37 -0.86
CA ILE A 50 7.45 9.61 -0.24
C ILE A 50 5.92 9.68 -0.25
N SER A 51 5.29 9.34 -1.38
CA SER A 51 3.83 9.36 -1.47
C SER A 51 3.19 8.43 -0.42
N TRP A 52 3.75 7.24 -0.21
CA TRP A 52 3.30 6.33 0.84
C TRP A 52 3.45 6.89 2.24
N VAL A 53 4.54 7.60 2.54
CA VAL A 53 4.71 8.29 3.84
C VAL A 53 3.62 9.34 4.04
N ILE A 54 3.38 10.19 3.04
CA ILE A 54 2.34 11.23 3.10
C ILE A 54 0.96 10.61 3.36
N PHE A 55 0.59 9.58 2.58
CA PHE A 55 -0.70 8.93 2.75
C PHE A 55 -0.83 8.12 4.04
N SER A 56 0.29 7.65 4.62
CA SER A 56 0.31 7.04 5.96
C SER A 56 0.05 8.08 7.05
N ILE A 57 0.59 9.29 6.92
CA ILE A 57 0.30 10.42 7.83
C ILE A 57 -1.16 10.85 7.70
N ILE A 58 -1.69 10.94 6.47
CA ILE A 58 -3.10 11.26 6.22
C ILE A 58 -4.02 10.22 6.89
N LEU A 59 -3.68 8.93 6.80
CA LEU A 59 -4.43 7.88 7.49
C LEU A 59 -4.37 8.08 9.02
N PHE A 60 -3.19 8.32 9.58
CA PHE A 60 -3.02 8.54 11.01
C PHE A 60 -3.85 9.73 11.51
N VAL A 61 -3.81 10.85 10.78
CA VAL A 61 -4.61 12.04 11.07
C VAL A 61 -6.10 11.73 10.93
N GLY A 62 -6.52 11.05 9.86
CA GLY A 62 -7.91 10.66 9.64
C GLY A 62 -8.49 9.81 10.78
N ILE A 63 -7.70 8.88 11.34
CA ILE A 63 -8.09 8.08 12.50
C ILE A 63 -8.11 8.92 13.79
N LYS A 64 -7.22 9.91 13.93
CA LYS A 64 -7.15 10.76 15.13
C LYS A 64 -8.25 11.81 15.16
N THR A 65 -8.58 12.40 14.01
CA THR A 65 -9.60 13.46 13.88
C THR A 65 -10.98 12.91 13.56
N ASP A 66 -11.12 11.58 13.50
CA ASP A 66 -12.36 10.86 13.16
C ASP A 66 -13.03 11.49 11.92
N ASN A 67 -12.23 11.76 10.88
CA ASN A 67 -12.70 12.42 9.66
C ASN A 67 -12.68 11.45 8.49
N VAL A 68 -13.89 11.09 8.04
CA VAL A 68 -14.14 10.14 6.96
C VAL A 68 -13.45 10.54 5.65
N SER A 69 -13.34 11.83 5.36
CA SER A 69 -12.74 12.33 4.11
C SER A 69 -11.27 11.92 3.97
N TYR A 70 -10.51 11.93 5.06
CA TYR A 70 -9.11 11.49 5.05
C TYR A 70 -8.97 9.98 4.91
N LEU A 71 -9.89 9.21 5.50
CA LEU A 71 -9.95 7.75 5.35
C LEU A 71 -10.28 7.36 3.91
N GLU A 72 -11.22 8.05 3.28
CA GLU A 72 -11.57 7.84 1.87
C GLU A 72 -10.43 8.23 0.93
N ALA A 73 -9.75 9.35 1.18
CA ALA A 73 -8.58 9.75 0.41
C ALA A 73 -7.47 8.68 0.46
N HIS A 74 -7.20 8.12 1.65
CA HIS A 74 -6.26 7.02 1.80
C HIS A 74 -6.72 5.75 1.08
N ARG A 75 -8.02 5.42 1.13
CA ARG A 75 -8.59 4.27 0.42
C ARG A 75 -8.44 4.39 -1.10
N ILE A 76 -8.69 5.57 -1.67
CA ILE A 76 -8.50 5.82 -3.11
C ILE A 76 -7.03 5.65 -3.48
N PHE A 77 -6.13 6.23 -2.69
CA PHE A 77 -4.69 6.05 -2.89
C PHE A 77 -4.27 4.59 -2.85
N LEU A 78 -4.76 3.81 -1.88
CA LEU A 78 -4.48 2.38 -1.78
C LEU A 78 -4.90 1.64 -3.06
N PHE A 79 -6.07 1.97 -3.62
CA PHE A 79 -6.58 1.36 -4.84
C PHE A 79 -5.69 1.67 -6.06
N VAL A 80 -5.31 2.94 -6.21
CA VAL A 80 -4.41 3.38 -7.28
C VAL A 80 -3.03 2.73 -7.13
N ALA A 81 -2.46 2.76 -5.92
CA ALA A 81 -1.16 2.19 -5.63
C ALA A 81 -1.12 0.68 -5.91
N THR A 82 -2.13 -0.08 -5.48
CA THR A 82 -2.22 -1.52 -5.76
C THR A 82 -2.36 -1.80 -7.25
N THR A 83 -3.14 -1.00 -7.98
CA THR A 83 -3.30 -1.15 -9.44
C THR A 83 -1.98 -0.93 -10.17
N VAL A 84 -1.25 0.15 -9.83
CA VAL A 84 0.07 0.45 -10.39
C VAL A 84 1.07 -0.65 -10.05
N ASN A 85 1.07 -1.15 -8.81
CA ASN A 85 1.98 -2.21 -8.39
C ASN A 85 1.72 -3.52 -9.12
N LEU A 86 0.44 -3.89 -9.34
CA LEU A 86 0.09 -5.04 -10.17
C LEU A 86 0.56 -4.88 -11.62
N MET A 87 0.38 -3.70 -12.23
CA MET A 87 0.92 -3.44 -13.57
C MET A 87 2.44 -3.58 -13.62
N TYR A 88 3.15 -3.09 -12.60
CA TYR A 88 4.60 -3.22 -12.52
C TYR A 88 5.04 -4.69 -12.40
N VAL A 89 4.37 -5.49 -11.56
CA VAL A 89 4.66 -6.93 -11.40
C VAL A 89 4.40 -7.69 -12.72
N ILE A 90 3.31 -7.39 -13.42
CA ILE A 90 3.02 -7.97 -14.75
C ILE A 90 4.13 -7.61 -15.74
N LEU A 91 4.48 -6.32 -15.84
CA LEU A 91 5.54 -5.86 -16.74
C LEU A 91 6.90 -6.49 -16.40
N ALA A 92 7.28 -6.54 -15.12
CA ALA A 92 8.51 -7.16 -14.64
C ALA A 92 8.58 -8.66 -15.01
N CYS A 93 7.47 -9.40 -14.87
CA CYS A 93 7.41 -10.80 -15.28
C CYS A 93 7.49 -10.99 -16.80
N THR A 94 6.91 -10.08 -17.59
CA THR A 94 6.99 -10.15 -19.07
C THR A 94 8.33 -9.64 -19.63
N SER A 95 9.06 -8.81 -18.88
CA SER A 95 10.29 -8.14 -19.33
C SER A 95 11.58 -8.81 -18.88
N VAL A 96 11.52 -10.10 -18.46
CA VAL A 96 12.70 -10.92 -18.19
C VAL A 96 13.54 -11.08 -19.47
N LYS A 97 14.40 -10.08 -19.67
CA LYS A 97 15.51 -9.92 -20.64
C LYS A 97 15.44 -10.83 -21.86
N GLY A 98 14.85 -10.33 -22.96
CA GLY A 98 15.16 -10.73 -24.34
C GLY A 98 14.96 -12.21 -24.70
N SER A 99 14.38 -13.00 -23.81
CA SER A 99 14.09 -14.42 -24.01
C SER A 99 12.58 -14.55 -24.11
N VAL A 100 12.11 -15.29 -25.10
CA VAL A 100 10.72 -15.74 -25.16
C VAL A 100 10.44 -16.39 -23.81
N VAL A 101 9.62 -15.77 -22.96
CA VAL A 101 9.29 -16.29 -21.64
C VAL A 101 8.59 -17.63 -21.86
N GLN A 102 9.34 -18.72 -21.77
CA GLN A 102 8.77 -20.04 -21.58
C GLN A 102 8.25 -20.06 -20.16
N TRP A 103 6.96 -19.76 -20.02
CA TRP A 103 6.23 -19.89 -18.77
C TRP A 103 6.30 -21.34 -18.32
N ASN A 104 7.33 -21.68 -17.55
CA ASN A 104 7.40 -22.95 -16.87
C ASN A 104 6.35 -22.94 -15.74
N VAL A 105 5.83 -24.11 -15.39
CA VAL A 105 4.78 -24.27 -14.38
C VAL A 105 5.19 -23.61 -13.06
N GLU A 106 6.47 -23.70 -12.68
CA GLU A 106 7.02 -23.07 -11.48
C GLU A 106 6.99 -21.53 -11.51
N MET A 107 7.30 -20.90 -12.65
CA MET A 107 7.21 -19.43 -12.78
C MET A 107 5.77 -18.95 -12.74
N THR A 108 4.86 -19.64 -13.42
CA THR A 108 3.43 -19.32 -13.40
C THR A 108 2.86 -19.46 -12.00
N LEU A 109 3.23 -20.53 -11.28
CA LEU A 109 2.81 -20.76 -9.89
C LEU A 109 3.35 -19.66 -8.96
N THR A 110 4.62 -19.28 -9.11
CA THR A 110 5.25 -18.21 -8.32
C THR A 110 4.58 -16.86 -8.56
N PHE A 111 4.29 -16.54 -9.82
CA PHE A 111 3.55 -15.33 -10.19
C PHE A 111 2.14 -15.31 -9.59
N LEU A 112 1.39 -16.41 -9.72
CA LEU A 112 0.05 -16.53 -9.15
C LEU A 112 0.07 -16.37 -7.63
N LEU A 113 1.08 -16.94 -6.97
CA LEU A 113 1.24 -16.85 -5.52
C LEU A 113 1.55 -15.41 -5.10
N MET A 114 2.43 -14.70 -5.82
CA MET A 114 2.67 -13.27 -5.59
C MET A 114 1.40 -12.43 -5.74
N VAL A 115 0.65 -12.62 -6.84
CA VAL A 115 -0.60 -11.88 -7.08
C VAL A 115 -1.61 -12.17 -5.97
N THR A 116 -1.74 -13.43 -5.56
CA THR A 116 -2.66 -13.84 -4.49
C THR A 116 -2.29 -13.19 -3.16
N VAL A 117 -1.01 -13.15 -2.80
CA VAL A 117 -0.52 -12.50 -1.58
C VAL A 117 -0.82 -10.99 -1.62
N VAL A 118 -0.52 -10.32 -2.74
CA VAL A 118 -0.78 -8.88 -2.90
C VAL A 118 -2.28 -8.57 -2.77
N LEU A 119 -3.14 -9.35 -3.43
CA LEU A 119 -4.60 -9.18 -3.36
C LEU A 119 -5.16 -9.49 -1.97
N SER A 120 -4.60 -10.48 -1.27
CA SER A 120 -5.03 -10.85 0.10
C SER A 120 -4.70 -9.74 1.09
N ILE A 121 -3.49 -9.18 1.02
CA ILE A 121 -3.08 -8.03 1.84
C ILE A 121 -3.96 -6.83 1.53
N PHE A 122 -4.21 -6.54 0.25
CA PHE A 122 -5.09 -5.45 -0.16
C PHE A 122 -6.52 -5.60 0.37
N GLY A 123 -7.09 -6.80 0.24
CA GLY A 123 -8.42 -7.12 0.77
C GLY A 123 -8.51 -6.95 2.28
N PHE A 124 -7.47 -7.39 3.02
CA PHE A 124 -7.38 -7.19 4.46
C PHE A 124 -7.34 -5.71 4.85
N VAL A 125 -6.51 -4.90 4.18
CA VAL A 125 -6.40 -3.46 4.46
C VAL A 125 -7.70 -2.73 4.14
N LEU A 126 -8.36 -3.05 3.02
CA LEU A 126 -9.68 -2.51 2.69
C LEU A 126 -10.74 -2.87 3.72
N TRP A 127 -10.71 -4.10 4.23
CA TRP A 127 -11.61 -4.53 5.31
C TRP A 127 -11.39 -3.72 6.59
N VAL A 128 -10.13 -3.47 6.98
CA VAL A 128 -9.79 -2.60 8.12
C VAL A 128 -10.29 -1.16 7.89
N LEU A 129 -10.04 -0.58 6.71
CA LEU A 129 -10.48 0.78 6.38
C LEU A 129 -12.00 0.92 6.36
N ASN A 130 -12.72 -0.05 5.80
CA ASN A 130 -14.19 -0.04 5.82
C ASN A 130 -14.75 -0.17 7.23
N GLY A 131 -14.10 -0.97 8.10
CA GLY A 131 -14.44 -1.05 9.51
C GLY A 131 -14.22 0.29 10.25
N LEU A 132 -13.13 0.99 9.92
CA LEU A 132 -12.80 2.32 10.44
C LEU A 132 -13.81 3.39 10.00
N ILE A 133 -14.15 3.44 8.70
CA ILE A 133 -15.14 4.38 8.17
C ILE A 133 -16.49 4.16 8.87
N LYS A 134 -16.95 2.91 8.96
CA LYS A 134 -18.22 2.59 9.62
C LYS A 134 -18.21 2.95 11.12
N TYR A 135 -17.07 2.82 11.80
CA TYR A 135 -16.91 3.25 13.17
C TYR A 135 -17.08 4.78 13.30
N VAL A 136 -16.33 5.55 12.51
CA VAL A 136 -16.36 7.02 12.55
C VAL A 136 -17.75 7.56 12.21
N THR A 137 -18.42 7.00 11.20
CA THR A 137 -19.77 7.44 10.81
C THR A 137 -20.81 7.16 11.90
N ASN A 138 -20.73 6.00 12.57
CA ASN A 138 -21.68 5.65 13.62
C ASN A 138 -21.47 6.45 14.93
N ASP A 139 -20.24 6.92 15.22
CA ASP A 139 -20.01 7.83 16.34
C ASP A 139 -20.64 9.21 16.06
N LEU A 140 -20.54 9.71 14.83
CA LEU A 140 -21.15 10.98 14.41
C LEU A 140 -22.68 10.99 14.50
N ASP A 141 -23.35 9.88 14.22
CA ASP A 141 -24.81 9.76 14.33
C ASP A 141 -25.30 9.62 15.79
N ASN A 142 -24.43 9.26 16.74
CA ASN A 142 -24.79 9.14 18.16
C ASN A 142 -24.62 10.46 18.95
N ASP A 143 -23.95 11.45 18.36
CA ASP A 143 -23.71 12.78 18.94
C ASP A 143 -24.77 13.84 18.52
N ILE A 144 -25.83 13.43 17.79
CA ILE A 144 -26.99 14.26 17.38
C ILE A 144 -28.24 13.80 18.11
#